data_AF-A0A933U2S3-F1
#
_entry.id   AF-A0A933U2S3-F1
#
_cell.length_a   1.000
_cell.length_b   1.000
_cell.length_c   1.000
_cell.angle_alpha   90.00
_cell.angle_beta   90.00
_cell.angle_gamma   90.00
#
_symmetry.space_group_name_H-M   'P 1'
#
loop_
_entity.id
_entity.type
_entity.pdbx_description
1 polymer ?
#
loop_
_entity_poly.entity_id
_entity_poly.type
_entity_poly.pdbx_seq_one_letter_code
_entity_poly.pdbx_strand_id
1 'polypeptide(L)'
;MPPRSRALDPESARLEEDARREHNWKRWGTYLAERQWGTVREDYSRDGSAWASFPHDHARSRVYRWGEDGLLGWTDRQCRVCFAPAFWNGRDPILKERLFGLTGPEGNHGEDVKEVYHYLDATPTHSYARALYKYPQRAFPYGELARESRARTRDVDEYELADTGAFDDERYFDVEIEYAKVAPDETLVRITCTNHGDDPAPLWVLPTVWFRNTWSWGETLEDNHVKPHLRREQELGVLLHEESLGRLRFELDPANGAGAAVRGG
;
A
#
# COMPACT_ATOMS: atom_id res chain seq x y z
N MET A 1 -44.29 13.49 24.47
CA MET A 1 -43.76 12.68 23.35
C MET A 1 -42.58 11.89 23.88
N PRO A 2 -42.53 10.56 23.72
CA PRO A 2 -41.28 9.84 23.97
C PRO A 2 -40.26 10.29 22.91
N PRO A 3 -38.97 10.42 23.25
CA PRO A 3 -37.95 10.71 22.25
C PRO A 3 -37.97 9.56 21.22
N ARG A 4 -38.13 9.89 19.94
CA ARG A 4 -37.91 8.93 18.86
C ARG A 4 -36.46 8.47 18.99
N SER A 5 -36.23 7.17 19.26
CA SER A 5 -34.88 6.61 19.15
C SER A 5 -34.49 6.76 17.68
N ARG A 6 -33.64 7.74 17.39
CA ARG A 6 -33.07 7.88 16.05
C ARG A 6 -32.22 6.64 15.84
N ALA A 7 -32.61 5.78 14.90
CA ALA A 7 -31.77 4.67 14.50
C ALA A 7 -30.38 5.23 14.20
N LEU A 8 -29.36 4.68 14.86
CA LEU A 8 -27.98 5.05 14.62
C LEU A 8 -27.67 4.80 13.14
N ASP A 9 -26.91 5.69 12.52
CA ASP A 9 -26.37 5.37 11.21
C ASP A 9 -25.43 4.15 11.31
N PRO A 10 -25.18 3.44 10.19
CA PRO A 10 -24.40 2.20 10.23
C PRO A 10 -23.02 2.36 10.88
N GLU A 11 -22.35 3.49 10.70
CA GLU A 11 -21.02 3.70 11.28
C GLU A 11 -21.07 3.91 12.78
N SER A 12 -22.03 4.71 13.26
CA SER A 12 -22.27 4.88 14.70
C SER A 12 -22.60 3.54 15.37
N ALA A 13 -23.38 2.67 14.73
CA ALA A 13 -23.67 1.33 15.24
C ALA A 13 -22.39 0.47 15.36
N ARG A 14 -21.55 0.44 14.31
CA ARG A 14 -20.27 -0.29 14.35
C ARG A 14 -19.32 0.23 15.42
N LEU A 15 -19.27 1.55 15.62
CA LEU A 15 -18.46 2.17 16.67
C LEU A 15 -18.91 1.76 18.06
N GLU A 16 -20.22 1.66 18.29
CA GLU A 16 -20.76 1.15 19.55
C GLU A 16 -20.46 -0.34 19.77
N GLU A 17 -20.62 -1.17 18.73
CA GLU A 17 -20.27 -2.59 18.78
C GLU A 17 -18.78 -2.81 19.08
N ASP A 18 -17.90 -2.00 18.48
CA ASP A 18 -16.45 -2.00 18.73
C ASP A 18 -16.13 -1.56 20.17
N ALA A 19 -16.79 -0.49 20.66
CA ALA A 19 -16.63 -0.01 22.03
C ALA A 19 -17.09 -1.05 23.07
N ARG A 20 -18.16 -1.79 22.78
CA ARG A 20 -18.65 -2.92 23.60
C ARG A 20 -17.84 -4.20 23.40
N ARG A 21 -16.90 -4.24 22.45
CA ARG A 21 -16.08 -5.40 22.07
C ARG A 21 -16.92 -6.60 21.57
N GLU A 22 -18.07 -6.32 20.98
CA GLU A 22 -18.94 -7.33 20.36
C GLU A 22 -18.37 -7.74 18.99
N HIS A 23 -17.93 -6.75 18.22
CA HIS A 23 -17.34 -6.92 16.90
C HIS A 23 -16.06 -6.08 16.77
N ASN A 24 -14.97 -6.70 16.29
CA ASN A 24 -13.67 -6.03 16.20
C ASN A 24 -13.52 -5.31 14.86
N TRP A 25 -14.35 -4.30 14.62
CA TRP A 25 -14.37 -3.60 13.35
C TRP A 25 -13.02 -2.97 13.00
N LYS A 26 -12.25 -2.52 13.99
CA LYS A 26 -10.91 -1.93 13.80
C LYS A 26 -9.77 -2.96 13.77
N ARG A 27 -10.06 -4.25 13.58
CA ARG A 27 -8.99 -5.25 13.43
C ARG A 27 -8.21 -5.01 12.14
N TRP A 28 -8.88 -4.74 11.04
CA TRP A 28 -8.31 -4.55 9.72
C TRP A 28 -8.50 -3.12 9.23
N GLY A 29 -7.55 -2.59 8.48
CA GLY A 29 -7.65 -1.22 7.98
C GLY A 29 -6.44 -0.77 7.18
N THR A 30 -6.43 0.52 6.87
CA THR A 30 -5.33 1.25 6.22
C THR A 30 -4.18 1.52 7.20
N TYR A 31 -3.69 0.46 7.84
CA TYR A 31 -2.59 0.53 8.82
C TYR A 31 -1.21 0.23 8.20
N LEU A 32 -1.18 -0.24 6.94
CA LEU A 32 0.05 -0.54 6.23
C LEU A 32 0.66 0.78 5.75
N ALA A 33 1.91 1.03 6.09
CA ALA A 33 2.61 2.20 5.59
C ALA A 33 2.80 2.09 4.09
N GLU A 34 2.71 3.20 3.35
CA GLU A 34 3.05 3.20 1.92
C GLU A 34 4.54 3.44 1.67
N ARG A 35 5.29 3.74 2.74
CA ARG A 35 6.73 3.96 2.76
C ARG A 35 7.30 3.65 4.15
N GLN A 36 8.11 2.59 4.26
CA GLN A 36 8.75 2.16 5.52
C GLN A 36 10.28 2.21 5.48
N TRP A 37 10.87 2.49 4.32
CA TRP A 37 12.31 2.64 4.12
C TRP A 37 12.84 4.00 4.65
N GLY A 38 14.14 4.07 4.92
CA GLY A 38 14.81 5.29 5.40
C GLY A 38 14.45 5.70 6.83
N THR A 39 13.99 4.76 7.67
CA THR A 39 13.53 5.04 9.04
C THR A 39 14.54 4.64 10.10
N VAL A 40 14.51 5.31 11.26
CA VAL A 40 15.39 5.01 12.40
C VAL A 40 15.21 3.57 12.91
N ARG A 41 14.01 2.99 12.76
CA ARG A 41 13.74 1.62 13.22
C ARG A 41 14.50 0.58 12.38
N GLU A 42 14.69 0.85 11.09
CA GLU A 42 15.40 -0.03 10.16
C GLU A 42 16.90 0.31 10.05
N ASP A 43 17.42 1.18 10.93
CA ASP A 43 18.83 1.53 10.93
C ASP A 43 19.68 0.50 11.69
N TYR A 44 20.53 -0.19 10.94
CA TYR A 44 21.57 -1.08 11.48
C TYR A 44 22.98 -0.64 11.09
N SER A 45 23.13 0.62 10.67
CA SER A 45 24.43 1.21 10.34
C SER A 45 25.25 1.44 11.59
N ARG A 46 26.58 1.47 11.46
CA ARG A 46 27.49 1.71 12.60
C ARG A 46 27.52 3.17 13.03
N ASP A 47 27.16 4.06 12.12
CA ASP A 47 27.25 5.51 12.22
C ASP A 47 25.90 6.18 12.52
N GLY A 48 24.80 5.41 12.59
CA GLY A 48 23.46 5.95 12.88
C GLY A 48 22.83 6.68 11.68
N SER A 49 23.25 6.33 10.46
CA SER A 49 22.76 6.92 9.22
C SER A 49 21.48 6.22 8.74
N ALA A 50 20.39 6.43 9.48
CA ALA A 50 19.10 5.78 9.21
C ALA A 50 18.62 5.94 7.77
N TRP A 51 18.77 7.14 7.21
CA TRP A 51 18.35 7.47 5.84
C TRP A 51 19.16 6.73 4.76
N ALA A 52 20.43 6.42 4.99
CA ALA A 52 21.28 5.73 4.01
C ALA A 52 21.35 4.21 4.25
N SER A 53 21.03 3.73 5.45
CA SER A 53 21.13 2.33 5.86
C SER A 53 20.11 1.41 5.16
N PHE A 54 18.92 1.94 4.91
CA PHE A 54 17.83 1.24 4.23
C PHE A 54 17.16 2.15 3.19
N PRO A 55 17.80 2.38 2.02
CA PRO A 55 17.25 3.24 0.97
C PRO A 55 16.09 2.57 0.23
N HIS A 56 15.37 3.35 -0.58
CA HIS A 56 14.32 2.86 -1.48
C HIS A 56 14.75 1.68 -2.36
N ASP A 57 16.02 1.64 -2.79
CA ASP A 57 16.55 0.53 -3.59
C ASP A 57 16.61 -0.80 -2.84
N HIS A 58 16.80 -0.77 -1.52
CA HIS A 58 16.77 -1.97 -0.68
C HIS A 58 15.34 -2.38 -0.33
N ALA A 59 14.41 -1.42 -0.22
CA ALA A 59 13.00 -1.64 0.13
C ALA A 59 12.31 -2.73 -0.69
N ARG A 60 12.69 -2.86 -1.97
CA ARG A 60 12.11 -3.86 -2.88
C ARG A 60 12.75 -5.24 -2.81
N SER A 61 13.83 -5.39 -2.04
CA SER A 61 14.67 -6.61 -2.08
C SER A 61 15.14 -7.07 -0.71
N ARG A 62 14.78 -6.35 0.36
CA ARG A 62 15.18 -6.67 1.73
C ARG A 62 13.94 -6.74 2.60
N VAL A 63 13.88 -7.79 3.41
CA VAL A 63 12.82 -8.00 4.39
C VAL A 63 12.93 -6.95 5.50
N TYR A 64 11.82 -6.30 5.81
CA TYR A 64 11.68 -5.38 6.94
C TYR A 64 11.69 -6.13 8.27
N ARG A 65 12.21 -5.50 9.32
CA ARG A 65 12.22 -6.10 10.66
C ARG A 65 11.06 -5.62 11.52
N TRP A 66 10.71 -4.34 11.45
CA TRP A 66 9.76 -3.73 12.39
C TRP A 66 8.42 -3.33 11.78
N GLY A 67 8.24 -3.55 10.48
CA GLY A 67 7.01 -3.19 9.78
C GLY A 67 6.96 -3.84 8.40
N GLU A 68 6.14 -3.30 7.54
CA GLU A 68 6.04 -3.62 6.11
C GLU A 68 5.57 -2.33 5.41
N ASP A 69 5.75 -2.26 4.08
CA ASP A 69 5.09 -1.25 3.27
C ASP A 69 4.38 -1.82 2.04
N GLY A 70 3.38 -1.07 1.56
CA GLY A 70 2.63 -1.40 0.36
C GLY A 70 1.76 -0.22 -0.09
N LEU A 71 1.71 0.03 -1.40
CA LEU A 71 0.97 1.13 -1.99
C LEU A 71 -0.53 1.00 -1.70
N LEU A 72 -1.08 1.96 -0.94
CA LEU A 72 -2.50 2.03 -0.56
C LEU A 72 -3.01 0.71 0.04
N GLY A 73 -2.18 0.07 0.86
CA GLY A 73 -2.41 -1.28 1.34
C GLY A 73 -3.37 -1.40 2.54
N TRP A 74 -3.59 -2.65 2.91
CA TRP A 74 -4.52 -3.08 3.95
C TRP A 74 -3.86 -4.13 4.83
N THR A 75 -4.01 -4.02 6.14
CA THR A 75 -3.44 -4.98 7.06
C THR A 75 -4.24 -5.04 8.36
N ASP A 76 -4.06 -6.11 9.13
CA ASP A 76 -4.51 -6.10 10.52
C ASP A 76 -3.69 -5.08 11.33
N ARG A 77 -4.26 -4.57 12.41
CA ARG A 77 -3.66 -3.51 13.27
C ARG A 77 -2.29 -3.89 13.88
N GLN A 78 -1.84 -5.14 13.76
CA GLN A 78 -0.52 -5.59 14.22
C GLN A 78 0.43 -5.91 13.05
N CYS A 79 0.04 -5.53 11.83
CA CYS A 79 0.84 -5.69 10.62
C CYS A 79 1.31 -7.13 10.42
N ARG A 80 0.45 -8.13 10.60
CA ARG A 80 0.81 -9.56 10.44
C ARG A 80 0.50 -10.05 9.04
N VAL A 81 -0.67 -9.71 8.51
CA VAL A 81 -1.10 -10.06 7.16
C VAL A 81 -1.31 -8.79 6.37
N CYS A 82 -0.45 -8.60 5.38
CA CYS A 82 -0.45 -7.41 4.54
C CYS A 82 -1.04 -7.74 3.18
N PHE A 83 -1.82 -6.81 2.65
CA PHE A 83 -2.30 -6.81 1.28
C PHE A 83 -1.97 -5.45 0.65
N ALA A 84 -1.47 -5.46 -0.58
CA ALA A 84 -1.40 -4.28 -1.43
C ALA A 84 -1.30 -4.71 -2.89
N PRO A 85 -1.82 -3.92 -3.83
CA PRO A 85 -1.53 -4.12 -5.24
C PRO A 85 -0.16 -3.56 -5.64
N ALA A 86 0.47 -4.22 -6.59
CA ALA A 86 1.61 -3.70 -7.32
C ALA A 86 1.23 -3.47 -8.79
N PHE A 87 1.81 -2.44 -9.41
CA PHE A 87 1.53 -2.07 -10.79
C PHE A 87 2.79 -2.03 -11.64
N TRP A 88 2.65 -2.23 -12.95
CA TRP A 88 3.72 -2.01 -13.91
C TRP A 88 3.13 -1.49 -15.21
N ASN A 89 3.70 -0.41 -15.75
CA ASN A 89 3.27 0.20 -17.02
C ASN A 89 4.00 -0.38 -18.25
N GLY A 90 4.83 -1.42 -18.06
CA GLY A 90 5.66 -2.01 -19.12
C GLY A 90 6.95 -1.25 -19.43
N ARG A 91 7.19 -0.12 -18.75
CA ARG A 91 8.32 0.79 -19.00
C ARG A 91 9.17 1.04 -17.76
N ASP A 92 8.58 0.98 -16.59
CA ASP A 92 9.29 1.19 -15.34
C ASP A 92 10.33 0.10 -15.12
N PRO A 93 11.49 0.44 -14.53
CA PRO A 93 12.53 -0.53 -14.22
C PRO A 93 12.16 -1.46 -13.05
N ILE A 94 11.12 -1.11 -12.29
CA ILE A 94 10.66 -1.81 -11.08
C ILE A 94 9.13 -1.82 -11.02
N LEU A 95 8.57 -2.68 -10.17
CA LEU A 95 7.15 -2.63 -9.86
C LEU A 95 6.81 -1.40 -9.02
N LYS A 96 5.67 -0.79 -9.30
CA LYS A 96 5.05 0.22 -8.45
C LYS A 96 4.29 -0.46 -7.32
N GLU A 97 5.01 -0.73 -6.24
CA GLU A 97 4.51 -1.44 -5.05
C GLU A 97 4.51 -0.57 -3.78
N ARG A 98 5.12 0.62 -3.84
CA ARG A 98 5.23 1.58 -2.72
C ARG A 98 5.45 2.99 -3.25
N LEU A 99 5.26 4.00 -2.40
CA LEU A 99 5.55 5.38 -2.75
C LEU A 99 7.06 5.63 -2.80
N PHE A 100 7.51 6.28 -3.86
CA PHE A 100 8.85 6.83 -3.96
C PHE A 100 8.93 8.23 -3.36
N GLY A 101 10.11 8.57 -2.89
CA GLY A 101 10.39 9.87 -2.32
C GLY A 101 11.88 10.03 -2.10
N LEU A 102 12.23 11.12 -1.44
CA LEU A 102 13.56 11.53 -1.06
C LEU A 102 13.69 11.43 0.45
N THR A 103 14.85 10.98 0.92
CA THR A 103 15.24 11.14 2.32
C THR A 103 15.60 12.60 2.63
N GLY A 104 15.69 12.93 3.92
CA GLY A 104 16.10 14.27 4.38
C GLY A 104 17.37 14.81 3.71
N PRO A 105 18.45 14.01 3.55
CA PRO A 105 19.65 14.44 2.82
C PRO A 105 19.53 14.51 1.29
N GLU A 106 18.47 13.96 0.69
CA GLU A 106 18.26 13.95 -0.75
C GLU A 106 17.40 15.12 -1.24
N GLY A 107 16.47 15.61 -0.43
CA GLY A 107 15.68 16.81 -0.73
C GLY A 107 16.32 18.10 -0.22
N ASN A 108 16.14 19.19 -0.97
CA ASN A 108 16.60 20.53 -0.58
C ASN A 108 15.83 21.09 0.63
N HIS A 109 14.57 20.70 0.81
CA HIS A 109 13.73 21.07 1.97
C HIS A 109 13.41 19.90 2.90
N GLY A 110 14.02 18.72 2.69
CA GLY A 110 13.92 17.58 3.59
C GLY A 110 13.38 16.33 2.91
N GLU A 111 12.67 15.51 3.69
CA GLU A 111 12.02 14.30 3.21
C GLU A 111 10.77 14.66 2.42
N ASP A 112 10.58 14.00 1.28
CA ASP A 112 9.62 14.46 0.28
C ASP A 112 9.11 13.30 -0.58
N VAL A 113 7.80 13.16 -0.74
CA VAL A 113 7.17 12.09 -1.53
C VAL A 113 6.94 12.59 -2.95
N LYS A 114 7.51 11.90 -3.94
CA LYS A 114 7.49 12.35 -5.33
C LYS A 114 6.42 11.65 -6.15
N GLU A 115 5.23 11.52 -5.58
CA GLU A 115 4.11 10.74 -6.12
C GLU A 115 2.83 11.56 -6.11
N VAL A 116 1.85 11.18 -6.94
CA VAL A 116 0.53 11.81 -6.94
C VAL A 116 -0.51 10.80 -6.46
N TYR A 117 -1.02 11.02 -5.25
CA TYR A 117 -2.00 10.17 -4.61
C TYR A 117 -2.93 10.96 -3.69
N HIS A 118 -4.14 10.45 -3.50
CA HIS A 118 -5.18 11.11 -2.71
C HIS A 118 -5.97 10.08 -1.90
N TYR A 119 -6.15 10.36 -0.61
CA TYR A 119 -7.14 9.66 0.21
C TYR A 119 -8.49 10.33 0.00
N LEU A 120 -9.45 9.59 -0.57
CA LEU A 120 -10.72 10.14 -1.04
C LEU A 120 -11.84 9.98 -0.02
N ASP A 121 -11.86 8.88 0.72
CA ASP A 121 -12.87 8.61 1.75
C ASP A 121 -12.37 7.55 2.74
N ALA A 122 -12.83 7.61 3.99
CA ALA A 122 -12.60 6.58 5.01
C ALA A 122 -13.55 6.74 6.19
N THR A 123 -14.11 5.64 6.68
CA THR A 123 -14.87 5.64 7.95
C THR A 123 -13.96 5.32 9.15
N PRO A 124 -14.27 5.79 10.38
CA PRO A 124 -13.48 5.50 11.58
C PRO A 124 -13.24 4.02 11.89
N THR A 125 -14.13 3.12 11.47
CA THR A 125 -14.01 1.67 11.62
C THR A 125 -13.31 1.00 10.44
N HIS A 126 -12.85 1.78 9.46
CA HIS A 126 -12.39 1.30 8.16
C HIS A 126 -13.41 0.37 7.51
N SER A 127 -14.71 0.59 7.74
CA SER A 127 -15.76 -0.19 7.07
C SER A 127 -15.87 0.16 5.59
N TYR A 128 -15.46 1.38 5.24
CA TYR A 128 -15.18 1.82 3.89
C TYR A 128 -13.90 2.66 3.87
N ALA A 129 -13.08 2.51 2.84
CA ALA A 129 -11.95 3.38 2.55
C ALA A 129 -11.71 3.42 1.04
N ARG A 130 -11.33 4.58 0.51
CA ARG A 130 -11.04 4.78 -0.91
C ARG A 130 -9.84 5.71 -1.09
N ALA A 131 -8.94 5.32 -1.98
CA ALA A 131 -7.80 6.14 -2.37
C ALA A 131 -7.56 6.06 -3.88
N LEU A 132 -6.91 7.10 -4.41
CA LEU A 132 -6.51 7.22 -5.80
C LEU A 132 -4.98 7.36 -5.88
N TYR A 133 -4.37 6.61 -6.78
CA TYR A 133 -2.97 6.76 -7.20
C TYR A 133 -2.92 7.10 -8.69
N LYS A 134 -2.15 8.13 -9.08
CA LYS A 134 -1.94 8.48 -10.49
C LYS A 134 -0.61 7.91 -10.97
N TYR A 135 -0.66 7.05 -11.98
CA TYR A 135 0.51 6.32 -12.48
C TYR A 135 0.81 6.69 -13.95
N PRO A 136 1.95 7.34 -14.26
CA PRO A 136 2.26 7.71 -15.65
C PRO A 136 2.42 6.47 -16.55
N GLN A 137 2.00 6.60 -17.81
CA GLN A 137 2.24 5.55 -18.82
C GLN A 137 3.71 5.48 -19.27
N ARG A 138 4.43 6.62 -19.16
CA ARG A 138 5.87 6.69 -19.41
C ARG A 138 6.64 6.16 -18.20
N ALA A 139 7.93 5.85 -18.41
CA ALA A 139 8.81 5.45 -17.32
C ALA A 139 8.85 6.52 -16.22
N PHE A 140 8.68 6.09 -14.98
CA PHE A 140 8.70 6.97 -13.83
C PHE A 140 10.12 7.54 -13.59
N PRO A 141 10.27 8.86 -13.38
CA PRO A 141 11.57 9.54 -13.44
C PRO A 141 12.37 9.49 -12.12
N TYR A 142 12.54 8.30 -11.54
CA TYR A 142 13.20 8.10 -10.23
C TYR A 142 14.57 8.79 -10.11
N GLY A 143 15.46 8.53 -11.08
CA GLY A 143 16.83 9.05 -11.04
C GLY A 143 16.93 10.54 -11.30
N GLU A 144 16.01 11.10 -12.11
CA GLU A 144 15.95 12.53 -12.39
C GLU A 144 15.52 13.30 -11.13
N LEU A 145 14.44 12.86 -10.49
CA LEU A 145 13.93 13.43 -9.24
C LEU A 145 15.01 13.47 -8.15
N ALA A 146 15.73 12.36 -7.94
CA ALA A 146 16.79 12.29 -6.95
C ALA A 146 17.99 13.19 -7.30
N ARG A 147 18.42 13.21 -8.57
CA ARG A 147 19.58 13.97 -9.03
C ARG A 147 19.33 15.48 -8.95
N GLU A 148 18.21 15.94 -9.47
CA GLU A 148 17.87 17.37 -9.49
C GLU A 148 17.64 17.89 -8.07
N SER A 149 16.91 17.16 -7.23
CA SER A 149 16.63 17.59 -5.84
C SER A 149 17.90 17.71 -5.00
N ARG A 150 18.85 16.77 -5.15
CA ARG A 150 20.15 16.82 -4.46
C ARG A 150 21.03 17.98 -4.95
N ALA A 151 20.86 18.43 -6.18
CA ALA A 151 21.64 19.54 -6.75
C ALA A 151 21.10 20.91 -6.33
N ARG A 152 19.88 20.99 -5.82
CA ARG A 152 19.23 22.24 -5.41
C ARG A 152 19.67 22.70 -4.02
N THR A 153 19.66 24.02 -3.83
CA THR A 153 19.86 24.63 -2.51
C THR A 153 18.52 24.90 -1.84
N ARG A 154 18.57 25.31 -0.57
CA ARG A 154 17.37 25.68 0.21
C ARG A 154 16.68 26.95 -0.30
N ASP A 155 17.34 27.73 -1.14
CA ASP A 155 16.87 29.03 -1.63
C ASP A 155 16.02 28.92 -2.91
N VAL A 156 15.84 27.72 -3.45
CA VAL A 156 14.99 27.43 -4.60
C VAL A 156 13.94 26.39 -4.21
N ASP A 157 12.83 26.37 -4.93
CA ASP A 157 11.73 25.43 -4.72
C ASP A 157 12.17 23.97 -4.95
N GLU A 158 11.42 23.03 -4.40
CA GLU A 158 11.58 21.58 -4.66
C GLU A 158 11.44 21.26 -6.15
N TYR A 159 12.10 20.20 -6.61
CA TYR A 159 11.88 19.69 -7.96
C TYR A 159 10.79 18.63 -7.91
N GLU A 160 9.64 18.92 -8.51
CA GLU A 160 8.46 18.07 -8.40
C GLU A 160 8.28 17.10 -9.57
N LEU A 161 7.48 16.05 -9.36
CA LEU A 161 7.12 15.12 -10.42
C LEU A 161 6.47 15.84 -11.62
N ALA A 162 5.73 16.93 -11.35
CA ALA A 162 5.17 17.80 -12.39
C ALA A 162 6.25 18.44 -13.29
N ASP A 163 7.41 18.81 -12.75
CA ASP A 163 8.48 19.47 -13.50
C ASP A 163 9.18 18.53 -14.50
N THR A 164 9.10 17.22 -14.25
CA THR A 164 9.71 16.20 -15.13
C THR A 164 8.94 16.01 -16.44
N GLY A 165 7.72 16.56 -16.52
CA GLY A 165 6.77 16.33 -17.60
C GLY A 165 6.12 14.94 -17.59
N ALA A 166 6.12 14.23 -16.45
CA ALA A 166 5.56 12.87 -16.35
C ALA A 166 4.08 12.78 -16.72
N PHE A 167 3.36 13.89 -16.65
CA PHE A 167 1.95 14.00 -16.93
C PHE A 167 1.61 14.98 -18.07
N ASP A 168 2.60 15.56 -18.76
CA ASP A 168 2.40 16.63 -19.75
C ASP A 168 1.50 16.22 -20.92
N ASP A 169 1.60 14.96 -21.35
CA ASP A 169 0.81 14.41 -22.46
C ASP A 169 -0.58 13.93 -22.01
N GLU A 170 -0.99 14.18 -20.76
CA GLU A 170 -2.23 13.67 -20.15
C GLU A 170 -2.35 12.13 -20.20
N ARG A 171 -1.22 11.43 -20.37
CA ARG A 171 -1.12 9.98 -20.54
C ARG A 171 -0.70 9.27 -19.25
N TYR A 172 -1.70 8.96 -18.44
CA TYR A 172 -1.53 8.26 -17.17
C TYR A 172 -2.72 7.34 -16.87
N PHE A 173 -2.57 6.53 -15.84
CA PHE A 173 -3.64 5.73 -15.27
C PHE A 173 -4.09 6.34 -13.95
N ASP A 174 -5.40 6.51 -13.78
CA ASP A 174 -5.97 6.60 -12.43
C ASP A 174 -6.18 5.19 -11.90
N VAL A 175 -5.60 4.91 -10.74
CA VAL A 175 -5.71 3.64 -10.04
C VAL A 175 -6.45 3.91 -8.74
N GLU A 176 -7.75 3.63 -8.74
CA GLU A 176 -8.60 3.74 -7.55
C GLU A 176 -8.66 2.40 -6.82
N ILE A 177 -8.41 2.42 -5.51
CA ILE A 177 -8.51 1.26 -4.64
C ILE A 177 -9.60 1.54 -3.60
N GLU A 178 -10.61 0.69 -3.59
CA GLU A 178 -11.73 0.74 -2.65
C GLU A 178 -11.72 -0.50 -1.76
N TYR A 179 -11.86 -0.29 -0.46
CA TYR A 179 -12.06 -1.31 0.55
C TYR A 179 -13.46 -1.17 1.13
N ALA A 180 -14.21 -2.27 1.22
CA ALA A 180 -15.52 -2.30 1.85
C ALA A 180 -15.68 -3.56 2.71
N LYS A 181 -16.05 -3.39 3.98
CA LYS A 181 -16.29 -4.50 4.90
C LYS A 181 -17.73 -4.97 4.84
N VAL A 182 -17.91 -6.26 4.62
CA VAL A 182 -19.19 -6.95 4.83
C VAL A 182 -19.35 -7.32 6.31
N ALA A 183 -18.24 -7.72 6.95
CA ALA A 183 -18.14 -8.08 8.35
C ALA A 183 -16.75 -7.68 8.90
N PRO A 184 -16.49 -7.76 10.22
CA PRO A 184 -15.22 -7.32 10.81
C PRO A 184 -13.97 -7.98 10.21
N ASP A 185 -14.06 -9.24 9.78
CA ASP A 185 -12.98 -10.05 9.19
C ASP A 185 -13.18 -10.35 7.69
N GLU A 186 -14.14 -9.67 7.04
CA GLU A 186 -14.47 -9.88 5.63
C GLU A 186 -14.45 -8.55 4.88
N THR A 187 -13.43 -8.37 4.03
CA THR A 187 -13.21 -7.15 3.25
C THR A 187 -13.22 -7.47 1.75
N LEU A 188 -14.03 -6.75 1.00
CA LEU A 188 -13.98 -6.70 -0.45
C LEU A 188 -13.03 -5.60 -0.88
N VAL A 189 -12.21 -5.88 -1.88
CA VAL A 189 -11.29 -4.92 -2.50
C VAL A 189 -11.66 -4.76 -3.95
N ARG A 190 -11.84 -3.52 -4.40
CA ARG A 190 -11.97 -3.19 -5.83
C ARG A 190 -10.80 -2.33 -6.27
N ILE A 191 -10.16 -2.74 -7.35
CA ILE A 191 -9.11 -1.97 -8.02
C ILE A 191 -9.67 -1.55 -9.37
N THR A 192 -9.83 -0.25 -9.59
CA THR A 192 -10.33 0.33 -10.85
C THR A 192 -9.20 1.10 -11.50
N CYS A 193 -8.83 0.70 -12.71
CA CYS A 193 -7.78 1.37 -13.49
C CYS A 193 -8.40 2.09 -14.70
N THR A 194 -8.30 3.41 -14.74
CA THR A 194 -8.78 4.25 -15.85
C THR A 194 -7.59 4.74 -16.65
N ASN A 195 -7.52 4.39 -17.93
CA ASN A 195 -6.53 4.92 -18.86
C ASN A 195 -7.00 6.29 -19.38
N HIS A 196 -6.24 7.35 -19.10
CA HIS A 196 -6.53 8.71 -19.57
C HIS A 196 -5.90 9.05 -20.93
N GLY A 197 -5.03 8.20 -21.46
CA GLY A 197 -4.45 8.41 -22.79
C GLY A 197 -5.42 8.04 -23.92
N ASP A 198 -5.25 8.69 -25.08
CA ASP A 198 -6.07 8.43 -26.27
C ASP A 198 -5.92 7.00 -26.83
N ASP A 199 -4.79 6.35 -26.54
CA ASP A 199 -4.44 5.02 -27.03
C ASP A 199 -4.49 3.97 -25.92
N PRO A 200 -4.83 2.71 -26.24
CA PRO A 200 -4.65 1.60 -25.30
C PRO A 200 -3.19 1.49 -24.84
N ALA A 201 -2.99 1.50 -23.52
CA ALA A 201 -1.69 1.34 -22.90
C ALA A 201 -1.71 0.12 -21.95
N PRO A 202 -0.65 -0.70 -21.93
CA PRO A 202 -0.62 -1.88 -21.07
C PRO A 202 -0.38 -1.48 -19.61
N LEU A 203 -1.14 -2.11 -18.71
CA LEU A 203 -0.98 -1.99 -17.27
C LEU A 203 -1.12 -3.38 -16.67
N TRP A 204 -0.08 -3.83 -15.98
CA TRP A 204 -0.13 -5.06 -15.18
C TRP A 204 -0.55 -4.70 -13.77
N VAL A 205 -1.49 -5.47 -13.23
CA VAL A 205 -2.03 -5.31 -11.87
C VAL A 205 -1.77 -6.62 -11.12
N LEU A 206 -1.06 -6.52 -10.00
CA LEU A 206 -0.65 -7.66 -9.18
C LEU A 206 -1.15 -7.47 -7.75
N PRO A 207 -2.39 -7.86 -7.43
CA PRO A 207 -2.87 -7.86 -6.06
C PRO A 207 -2.09 -8.91 -5.24
N THR A 208 -1.39 -8.46 -4.21
CA THR A 208 -0.41 -9.28 -3.49
C THR A 208 -0.78 -9.37 -2.02
N VAL A 209 -0.65 -10.56 -1.44
CA VAL A 209 -0.82 -10.81 0.00
C VAL A 209 0.45 -11.48 0.54
N TRP A 210 0.92 -11.01 1.70
CA TRP A 210 2.12 -11.55 2.36
C TRP A 210 2.01 -11.44 3.88
N PHE A 211 2.93 -12.10 4.58
CA PHE A 211 3.08 -11.95 6.02
C PHE A 211 4.28 -11.08 6.33
N ARG A 212 4.15 -10.20 7.32
CA ARG A 212 5.32 -9.54 7.93
C ARG A 212 6.21 -10.60 8.57
N ASN A 213 7.51 -10.51 8.35
CA ASN A 213 8.43 -11.48 8.93
C ASN A 213 8.64 -11.22 10.43
N THR A 214 7.92 -11.94 11.28
CA THR A 214 8.08 -11.88 12.75
C THR A 214 8.80 -13.09 13.34
N TRP A 215 9.07 -14.12 12.54
CA TRP A 215 9.61 -15.41 13.03
C TRP A 215 11.12 -15.58 12.84
N SER A 216 11.78 -14.73 12.05
CA SER A 216 13.21 -14.91 11.71
C SER A 216 14.18 -14.11 12.59
N TRP A 217 13.70 -13.24 13.48
CA TRP A 217 14.52 -12.19 14.11
C TRP A 217 15.01 -12.51 15.54
N GLY A 218 14.81 -13.74 16.03
CA GLY A 218 15.19 -14.14 17.40
C GLY A 218 14.16 -13.70 18.44
N GLU A 219 14.59 -13.57 19.71
CA GLU A 219 13.72 -13.10 20.80
C GLU A 219 13.49 -11.57 20.71
N THR A 220 12.32 -11.14 20.26
CA THR A 220 11.83 -9.76 20.26
C THR A 220 10.51 -9.63 21.04
N LEU A 221 10.10 -8.40 21.34
CA LEU A 221 8.86 -8.14 22.11
C LEU A 221 7.57 -8.47 21.34
N GLU A 222 7.66 -8.70 20.02
CA GLU A 222 6.52 -8.95 19.13
C GLU A 222 6.41 -10.42 18.68
N ASP A 223 7.15 -11.32 19.32
CA ASP A 223 7.35 -12.67 18.82
C ASP A 223 6.07 -13.50 18.76
N ASN A 224 5.65 -13.76 17.53
CA ASN A 224 4.96 -14.99 17.17
C ASN A 224 5.98 -15.88 16.46
N HIS A 225 6.55 -16.85 17.19
CA HIS A 225 7.61 -17.73 16.68
C HIS A 225 7.13 -18.76 15.65
N VAL A 226 5.82 -18.89 15.46
CA VAL A 226 5.25 -19.82 14.48
C VAL A 226 5.22 -19.15 13.12
N LYS A 227 6.05 -19.65 12.21
CA LYS A 227 6.05 -19.21 10.81
C LYS A 227 4.67 -19.45 10.19
N PRO A 228 4.00 -18.43 9.64
CA PRO A 228 2.71 -18.57 9.00
C PRO A 228 2.85 -19.26 7.63
N HIS A 229 1.72 -19.74 7.11
CA HIS A 229 1.68 -20.54 5.89
C HIS A 229 0.76 -19.92 4.83
N LEU A 230 1.27 -19.83 3.61
CA LEU A 230 0.52 -19.53 2.39
C LEU A 230 0.44 -20.80 1.54
N ARG A 231 -0.77 -21.16 1.10
CA ARG A 231 -0.97 -22.28 0.18
C ARG A 231 -1.95 -21.89 -0.90
N ARG A 232 -1.56 -22.05 -2.17
CA ARG A 232 -2.50 -21.98 -3.29
C ARG A 232 -3.58 -23.05 -3.12
N GLU A 233 -4.84 -22.63 -3.05
CA GLU A 233 -5.99 -23.53 -2.96
C GLU A 233 -6.65 -23.72 -4.33
N GLN A 234 -6.67 -22.67 -5.15
CA GLN A 234 -7.27 -22.65 -6.49
C GLN A 234 -6.45 -21.75 -7.44
N GLU A 235 -6.88 -21.59 -8.69
CA GLU A 235 -6.13 -20.80 -9.67
C GLU A 235 -5.86 -19.37 -9.19
N LEU A 236 -6.90 -18.73 -8.66
CA LEU A 236 -6.96 -17.36 -8.18
C LEU A 236 -7.26 -17.26 -6.68
N GLY A 237 -6.99 -18.34 -5.92
CA GLY A 237 -7.33 -18.44 -4.50
C GLY A 237 -6.16 -18.95 -3.66
N VAL A 238 -5.85 -18.21 -2.60
CA VAL A 238 -4.78 -18.55 -1.64
C VAL A 238 -5.36 -18.65 -0.24
N LEU A 239 -5.01 -19.74 0.46
CA LEU A 239 -5.31 -19.94 1.87
C LEU A 239 -4.11 -19.47 2.70
N LEU A 240 -4.40 -18.64 3.71
CA LEU A 240 -3.45 -18.13 4.68
C LEU A 240 -3.73 -18.76 6.05
N HIS A 241 -2.68 -19.08 6.79
CA HIS A 241 -2.77 -19.47 8.18
C HIS A 241 -1.75 -18.70 9.01
N GLU A 242 -2.25 -17.83 9.89
CA GLU A 242 -1.47 -17.10 10.89
C GLU A 242 -2.03 -17.46 12.27
N GLU A 243 -1.17 -17.69 13.25
CA GLU A 243 -1.57 -18.29 14.53
C GLU A 243 -2.62 -17.47 15.29
N SER A 244 -2.51 -16.14 15.29
CA SER A 244 -3.42 -15.25 16.01
C SER A 244 -4.70 -14.88 15.22
N LEU A 245 -4.62 -14.90 13.88
CA LEU A 245 -5.71 -14.54 12.98
C LEU A 245 -6.48 -15.77 12.45
N GLY A 246 -5.94 -16.97 12.66
CA GLY A 246 -6.51 -18.22 12.17
C GLY A 246 -6.36 -18.42 10.67
N ARG A 247 -7.37 -19.01 10.05
CA ARG A 247 -7.40 -19.25 8.60
C ARG A 247 -8.10 -18.10 7.89
N LEU A 248 -7.42 -17.50 6.92
CA LEU A 248 -7.96 -16.47 6.06
C LEU A 248 -7.89 -16.96 4.62
N ARG A 249 -8.76 -16.42 3.76
CA ARG A 249 -8.71 -16.69 2.34
C ARG A 249 -8.61 -15.39 1.56
N PHE A 250 -7.73 -15.40 0.56
CA PHE A 250 -7.61 -14.36 -0.44
C PHE A 250 -8.05 -14.93 -1.78
N GLU A 251 -9.10 -14.36 -2.38
CA GLU A 251 -9.64 -14.77 -3.67
C GLU A 251 -9.62 -13.58 -4.63
N LEU A 252 -9.17 -13.81 -5.86
CA LEU A 252 -9.23 -12.84 -6.95
C LEU A 252 -10.39 -13.18 -7.86
N ASP A 253 -11.27 -12.20 -8.07
CA ASP A 253 -12.30 -12.22 -9.09
C ASP A 253 -11.96 -11.20 -10.18
N PRO A 254 -11.42 -11.64 -11.33
CA PRO A 254 -11.15 -10.74 -12.43
C PRO A 254 -12.49 -10.30 -13.02
N ALA A 255 -12.84 -9.02 -12.85
CA ALA A 255 -14.07 -8.46 -13.38
C ALA A 255 -14.27 -8.89 -14.84
N ASN A 256 -15.47 -9.41 -15.14
CA ASN A 256 -15.93 -9.88 -16.45
C ASN A 256 -15.62 -8.86 -17.56
N GLY A 257 -14.44 -8.94 -18.15
CA GLY A 257 -13.91 -7.97 -19.12
C GLY A 257 -12.40 -8.07 -19.35
N ALA A 258 -11.62 -8.52 -18.37
CA ALA A 258 -10.16 -8.73 -18.51
C ALA A 258 -9.77 -10.14 -19.03
N GLY A 259 -10.74 -10.99 -19.35
CA GLY A 259 -10.55 -12.39 -19.73
C GLY A 259 -10.00 -12.68 -21.14
N ALA A 260 -9.52 -11.69 -21.89
CA ALA A 260 -9.07 -11.90 -23.27
C ALA A 260 -7.57 -11.70 -23.52
N ALA A 261 -6.77 -11.29 -22.53
CA ALA A 261 -5.34 -11.07 -22.73
C ALA A 261 -4.45 -11.54 -21.57
N VAL A 262 -4.79 -12.64 -20.90
CA VAL A 262 -3.78 -13.43 -20.18
C VAL A 262 -3.27 -14.50 -21.13
N ARG A 263 -2.37 -14.11 -22.03
CA ARG A 263 -1.56 -15.05 -22.81
C ARG A 263 -0.15 -15.10 -22.22
N GLY A 264 0.10 -16.16 -21.46
CA GLY A 264 1.35 -16.93 -21.47
C GLY A 264 2.57 -16.31 -20.78
N GLY A 265 3.15 -17.10 -19.86
CA GLY A 265 4.51 -16.92 -19.34
C GLY A 265 4.60 -17.21 -17.85
#